data_AF-A0A542QIZ6-F1
#
_entry.id   AF-A0A542QIZ6-F1
#
_cell.length_a   1.000
_cell.length_b   1.000
_cell.length_c   1.000
_cell.angle_alpha   90.00
_cell.angle_beta   90.00
_cell.angle_gamma   90.00
#
_symmetry.space_group_name_H-M   'P 1'
#
loop_
_entity.id
_entity.type
_entity.pdbx_description
1 polymer ?
#
loop_
_entity_poly.entity_id
_entity_poly.type
_entity_poly.pdbx_seq_one_letter_code
_entity_poly.pdbx_strand_id
1 'polypeptide(L)'
;MRPAVVTRHGAVRGITGRHGTTGFKNIPYASSPTGPLRFASPRPPAAWNGKRADAYGPTAPKHPFAPPLDRLIPEADPHLP
;
A
#
# COMPACT_ATOMS: atom_id res chain seq x y z
N MET A 1 7.86 14.42 -12.24
CA MET A 1 6.47 14.58 -12.73
C MET A 1 5.51 13.85 -11.79
N ARG A 2 4.24 14.26 -11.68
CA ARG A 2 3.19 13.59 -10.88
C ARG A 2 2.10 13.04 -11.80
N PRO A 3 2.33 11.90 -12.47
CA PRO A 3 1.37 11.32 -13.41
C PRO A 3 0.09 10.90 -12.68
N ALA A 4 -1.05 11.11 -13.33
CA ALA A 4 -2.36 10.77 -12.80
C ALA A 4 -3.12 9.86 -13.78
N VAL A 5 -3.79 8.84 -13.24
CA VAL A 5 -4.54 7.84 -14.01
C VAL A 5 -5.89 7.63 -13.35
N VAL A 6 -6.95 7.45 -14.14
CA VAL A 6 -8.30 7.12 -13.65
C VAL A 6 -8.43 5.60 -13.63
N THR A 7 -8.88 5.05 -12.49
CA THR A 7 -9.23 3.64 -12.36
C THR A 7 -10.74 3.49 -12.20
N ARG A 8 -11.25 2.25 -12.21
CA ARG A 8 -12.67 1.95 -11.98
C ARG A 8 -13.20 2.37 -10.59
N HIS A 9 -12.33 2.61 -9.61
CA HIS A 9 -12.72 2.93 -8.23
C HIS A 9 -12.32 4.35 -7.78
N GLY A 10 -11.55 5.07 -8.60
CA GLY A 10 -11.06 6.39 -8.27
C GLY A 10 -9.76 6.73 -9.02
N ALA A 11 -9.36 7.99 -8.97
CA ALA A 11 -8.13 8.41 -9.61
C ALA A 11 -6.91 8.19 -8.69
N VAL A 12 -5.75 7.96 -9.28
CA VAL A 12 -4.47 7.80 -8.57
C VAL A 12 -3.45 8.79 -9.11
N ARG A 13 -2.49 9.19 -8.28
CA ARG A 13 -1.36 10.03 -8.68
C ARG A 13 -0.08 9.46 -8.10
N GLY A 14 0.81 9.06 -8.99
CA GLY A 14 2.08 8.44 -8.64
C GLY A 14 3.24 9.45 -8.61
N ILE A 15 4.45 8.89 -8.52
CA ILE A 15 5.71 9.64 -8.63
C ILE A 15 6.56 9.05 -9.75
N THR A 16 7.25 9.91 -10.48
CA THR A 16 8.33 9.48 -11.37
C THR A 16 9.62 9.37 -10.55
N GLY A 17 10.19 8.17 -10.49
CA GLY A 17 11.44 7.88 -9.80
C GLY A 17 12.68 8.13 -10.67
N ARG A 18 13.85 7.79 -10.11
CA ARG A 18 15.11 7.80 -10.83
C ARG A 18 15.00 6.88 -12.06
N HIS A 19 15.52 7.31 -13.20
CA HIS A 19 15.42 6.61 -14.50
C HIS A 19 14.06 6.70 -15.21
N GLY A 20 13.17 7.62 -14.81
CA GLY A 20 11.96 7.93 -15.57
C GLY A 20 10.79 6.97 -15.34
N THR A 21 10.97 5.91 -14.56
CA THR A 21 9.90 4.98 -14.19
C THR A 21 8.86 5.68 -13.31
N THR A 22 7.58 5.44 -13.60
CA THR A 22 6.49 5.91 -12.76
C THR A 22 6.03 4.82 -11.79
N GLY A 23 6.05 5.12 -10.50
CA GLY A 23 5.51 4.26 -9.45
C GLY A 23 4.19 4.79 -8.90
N PHE A 24 3.21 3.89 -8.75
CA PHE A 24 1.99 4.13 -7.99
C PHE A 24 1.95 3.15 -6.81
N LYS A 25 1.89 3.68 -5.59
CA LYS A 25 1.99 2.92 -4.35
C LYS A 25 0.69 3.06 -3.54
N ASN A 26 0.40 2.09 -2.67
CA ASN A 26 -0.74 2.13 -1.75
C ASN A 26 -2.13 2.28 -2.44
N ILE A 27 -2.34 1.62 -3.58
CA ILE A 27 -3.65 1.62 -4.26
C ILE A 27 -4.54 0.54 -3.63
N PRO A 28 -5.73 0.88 -3.09
CA PRO A 28 -6.66 -0.11 -2.57
C PRO A 28 -7.17 -1.04 -3.68
N TYR A 29 -7.04 -2.34 -3.46
CA TYR A 29 -7.59 -3.37 -4.36
C TYR A 29 -8.69 -4.22 -3.71
N ALA A 30 -8.86 -4.09 -2.40
CA ALA A 30 -9.89 -4.74 -1.60
C ALA A 30 -10.29 -3.85 -0.42
N SER A 31 -11.46 -4.12 0.14
CA SER A 31 -11.89 -3.55 1.43
C SER A 31 -10.98 -4.02 2.57
N SER A 32 -10.82 -3.19 3.60
CA SER A 32 -10.03 -3.52 4.80
C SER A 32 -10.54 -4.83 5.43
N PRO A 33 -9.68 -5.85 5.65
CA PRO A 33 -10.10 -7.14 6.19
C PRO A 33 -10.22 -7.11 7.73
N THR A 34 -10.84 -6.06 8.26
CA THR A 34 -10.98 -5.80 9.70
C THR A 34 -12.43 -6.01 10.17
N GLY A 35 -12.63 -6.11 11.48
CA GLY A 35 -13.96 -6.29 12.07
C GLY A 35 -14.67 -7.54 11.52
N PRO A 36 -15.94 -7.41 11.07
CA PRO A 36 -16.70 -8.54 10.51
C PRO A 36 -16.09 -9.17 9.24
N LEU A 37 -15.14 -8.50 8.57
CA LEU A 37 -14.47 -9.03 7.38
C LEU A 37 -13.19 -9.82 7.71
N ARG A 38 -12.80 -9.91 8.98
CA ARG A 38 -11.64 -10.71 9.40
C ARG A 38 -11.89 -12.18 9.06
N PHE A 39 -10.94 -12.79 8.36
CA PHE A 39 -11.00 -14.18 7.87
C PHE A 39 -12.08 -14.46 6.80
N ALA A 40 -12.79 -13.45 6.33
CA ALA A 40 -13.71 -13.59 5.20
C ALA A 40 -12.97 -13.44 3.85
N SER A 41 -13.63 -13.85 2.77
CA SER A 41 -13.13 -13.57 1.42
C SER A 41 -13.00 -12.06 1.16
N PRO A 42 -11.96 -11.61 0.42
CA PRO A 42 -11.80 -10.21 0.07
C PRO A 42 -13.03 -9.66 -0.66
N ARG A 43 -13.42 -8.44 -0.30
CA ARG A 43 -14.48 -7.70 -0.99
C ARG A 43 -13.87 -6.55 -1.80
N PRO A 44 -14.51 -6.10 -2.88
CA PRO A 44 -14.04 -4.92 -3.63
C PRO A 44 -13.85 -3.70 -2.72
N PRO A 45 -12.91 -2.78 -3.04
CA PRO A 45 -12.71 -1.58 -2.26
C PRO A 45 -13.87 -0.61 -2.47
N ALA A 46 -14.13 0.24 -1.48
CA ALA A 46 -14.98 1.41 -1.67
C ALA A 46 -14.35 2.35 -2.71
N ALA A 47 -15.19 3.03 -3.49
CA ALA A 47 -14.70 4.12 -4.32
C ALA A 47 -14.09 5.23 -3.45
N TRP A 48 -13.03 5.88 -3.94
CA TRP A 48 -12.34 6.92 -3.19
C TRP A 48 -12.31 8.24 -3.95
N ASN A 49 -12.24 9.32 -3.17
CA ASN A 49 -12.01 10.67 -3.66
C ASN A 49 -10.54 11.04 -3.48
N GLY A 50 -10.00 11.82 -4.42
CA GLY A 50 -8.61 12.26 -4.39
C GLY A 50 -7.67 11.39 -5.21
N LYS A 51 -6.38 11.74 -5.19
CA LYS A 51 -5.33 11.15 -6.04
C LYS A 51 -4.04 10.99 -5.23
N ARG A 52 -3.96 10.02 -4.31
CA ARG A 52 -2.72 9.73 -3.58
C ARG A 52 -2.28 8.30 -3.83
N ALA A 53 -1.08 8.15 -4.40
CA ALA A 53 -0.43 6.88 -4.64
C ALA A 53 1.11 7.06 -4.70
N ASP A 54 1.66 7.91 -3.84
CA ASP A 54 3.05 8.34 -3.86
C ASP A 54 3.93 7.77 -2.72
N ALA A 55 3.31 7.14 -1.71
CA ALA A 55 3.98 6.51 -0.57
C ALA A 55 3.56 5.05 -0.38
N TYR A 56 4.42 4.26 0.28
CA TYR A 56 4.06 2.89 0.65
C TYR A 56 2.96 2.90 1.71
N GLY A 57 2.09 1.89 1.64
CA GLY A 57 1.03 1.67 2.63
C GLY A 57 1.48 0.72 3.74
N PRO A 58 0.61 0.46 4.72
CA PRO A 58 0.86 -0.52 5.76
C PRO A 58 0.99 -1.94 5.19
N THR A 59 1.85 -2.76 5.80
CA THR A 59 1.95 -4.19 5.53
C THR A 59 0.89 -4.97 6.31
N ALA A 60 0.61 -6.20 5.87
CA ALA A 60 -0.25 -7.10 6.62
C ALA A 60 0.40 -7.49 7.97
N PRO A 61 -0.39 -7.75 9.02
CA PRO A 61 0.15 -8.25 10.29
C PRO A 61 0.96 -9.53 10.07
N LYS A 62 2.18 -9.56 10.59
CA LYS A 62 3.08 -10.71 10.58
C LYS A 62 3.81 -10.81 11.91
N HIS A 63 4.32 -12.00 12.24
CA HIS A 63 5.25 -12.13 13.35
C HIS A 63 6.59 -11.48 12.99
N PRO A 64 7.30 -10.90 13.98
CA PRO A 64 8.66 -10.42 13.76
C PRO A 64 9.56 -11.59 13.32
N PHE A 65 10.61 -11.27 12.57
CA PHE A 65 11.59 -12.27 12.18
C PHE A 65 12.32 -12.81 13.42
N ALA A 66 12.66 -14.09 13.41
CA ALA A 66 13.49 -14.71 14.45
C ALA A 66 14.97 -14.37 14.23
N PRO A 67 15.82 -14.37 15.28
CA PRO A 67 17.26 -14.20 15.11
C PRO A 67 17.89 -15.29 14.22
N PRO A 68 18.86 -14.94 13.35
CA PRO A 68 19.44 -13.61 13.13
C PRO A 68 18.74 -12.78 12.04
N LEU A 69 17.61 -13.26 11.49
CA LEU A 69 16.92 -12.60 10.37
C LEU A 69 16.31 -11.25 10.76
N ASP A 70 15.97 -11.08 12.03
CA ASP A 70 15.58 -9.79 12.63
C ASP A 70 16.58 -8.66 12.35
N ARG A 71 17.88 -8.98 12.28
CA ARG A 71 18.95 -8.01 11.98
C ARG A 71 19.29 -7.91 10.50
N LEU A 72 19.17 -9.01 9.77
CA LEU A 72 19.53 -9.06 8.35
C LEU A 72 18.43 -8.49 7.44
N ILE A 73 17.18 -8.58 7.87
CA ILE A 73 16.02 -8.09 7.15
C ILE A 73 15.30 -7.08 8.06
N PRO A 74 15.75 -5.82 8.09
CA PRO A 74 15.09 -4.81 8.88
C PRO A 74 13.63 -4.69 8.43
N GLU A 75 12.72 -4.79 9.38
CA GLU A 75 11.30 -4.52 9.13
C GLU A 75 11.15 -3.05 8.78
N ALA A 76 10.29 -2.74 7.81
CA ALA A 76 9.95 -1.35 7.53
C ALA A 76 9.25 -0.81 8.78
N ASP A 77 9.96 0.01 9.56
CA ASP A 77 9.44 0.56 10.80
C ASP A 77 8.18 1.39 10.49
N PRO A 78 7.00 0.99 11.00
CA PRO A 78 5.77 1.74 10.78
C PRO A 78 5.77 3.12 11.47
N HIS A 79 6.80 3.42 12.28
CA HIS A 79 7.03 4.71 12.95
C HIS A 79 8.22 5.51 12.41
N LEU A 80 8.95 5.04 11.38
CA LEU A 80 9.95 5.88 10.70
C LEU A 80 9.20 6.96 9.89
N PRO A 81 9.63 8.25 9.97
CA PRO A 81 8.98 9.36 9.27
C PRO A 81 8.98 9.22 7.74
#